data_AF-W2T3V4-F1
#
_entry.id   AF-W2T3V4-F1
#
_cell.length_a   1.000
_cell.length_b   1.000
_cell.length_c   1.000
_cell.angle_alpha   90.00
_cell.angle_beta   90.00
_cell.angle_gamma   90.00
#
_symmetry.space_group_name_H-M   'P 1'
#
loop_
_entity.id
_entity.type
_entity.pdbx_description
1 polymer ?
#
loop_
_entity_poly.entity_id
_entity_poly.type
_entity_poly.pdbx_seq_one_letter_code
_entity_poly.pdbx_strand_id
1 'polypeptide(L)' 'MFFYLVAILALLNAFTQESLAEEKCMDRWEERFCKMIKDQNACAISEVTIRAMKEKCAKTCGHC' A
#
# COMPACT_ATOMS: atom_id res chain seq x y z
N MET A 1 -27.47 -3.41 -31.88
CA MET A 1 -26.42 -4.36 -31.45
C MET A 1 -25.20 -3.65 -30.84
N PHE A 2 -24.65 -2.60 -31.48
CA PHE A 2 -23.48 -1.85 -30.97
C PHE A 2 -23.69 -1.18 -29.60
N PHE A 3 -24.90 -0.66 -29.34
CA PHE A 3 -25.25 -0.02 -28.06
C PHE A 3 -25.10 -0.95 -26.84
N TYR A 4 -25.34 -2.25 -27.00
CA TYR A 4 -25.17 -3.21 -25.92
C TYR A 4 -23.70 -3.44 -25.56
N LEU A 5 -22.81 -3.46 -26.55
CA LEU A 5 -21.37 -3.58 -26.31
C LEU A 5 -20.83 -2.37 -25.54
N VAL A 6 -21.27 -1.17 -25.92
CA VAL A 6 -20.90 0.07 -25.22
C VAL A 6 -21.44 0.08 -23.79
N ALA A 7 -22.68 -0.38 -23.58
CA ALA A 7 -23.27 -0.49 -22.24
C ALA A 7 -22.53 -1.50 -21.34
N ILE A 8 -22.11 -2.64 -21.89
CA ILE A 8 -21.33 -3.65 -21.15
C ILE A 8 -19.95 -3.10 -20.77
N LEU A 9 -19.25 -2.42 -21.70
CA LEU A 9 -17.97 -1.77 -21.39
C LEU A 9 -18.11 -0.65 -20.34
N ALA A 10 -19.19 0.13 -20.39
CA ALA A 10 -19.46 1.17 -19.41
C ALA A 10 -19.72 0.59 -18.01
N LEU A 11 -20.46 -0.52 -17.90
CA LEU A 11 -20.69 -1.22 -16.64
C LEU A 11 -19.40 -1.82 -16.06
N LEU A 12 -18.54 -2.38 -16.91
CA LEU A 12 -17.23 -2.91 -16.47
C LEU A 12 -16.32 -1.79 -15.98
N ASN A 13 -16.25 -0.64 -16.65
CA ASN A 13 -15.43 0.49 -16.20
C ASN A 13 -15.96 1.13 -14.92
N ALA A 14 -17.29 1.14 -14.70
CA ALA A 14 -17.88 1.64 -13.46
C ALA A 14 -17.61 0.73 -12.25
N PHE A 15 -17.43 -0.58 -12.46
CA PHE A 15 -17.18 -1.55 -11.39
C PHE A 15 -15.70 -1.90 -11.14
N THR A 16 -14.78 -1.49 -12.01
CA THR A 16 -13.37 -1.93 -11.94
C THR A 16 -12.41 -0.92 -11.32
N GLN A 17 -12.87 0.27 -10.94
CA GLN A 17 -11.98 1.31 -10.41
C GLN A 17 -11.73 1.26 -8.90
N GLU A 18 -12.54 0.54 -8.11
CA GLU A 18 -12.37 0.50 -6.64
C GLU A 18 -11.47 -0.66 -6.16
N SER A 19 -10.93 -1.48 -7.06
CA SER A 19 -10.07 -2.62 -6.70
C SER A 19 -8.62 -2.48 -7.19
N LEU A 20 -8.19 -1.27 -7.59
CA LEU A 20 -6.76 -0.96 -7.63
C LEU A 20 -6.28 -0.94 -6.19
N ALA A 21 -5.99 -2.15 -5.68
CA ALA A 21 -5.29 -2.47 -4.45
C ALA A 21 -4.90 -1.22 -3.67
N GLU A 22 -5.80 -0.71 -2.84
CA GLU A 22 -5.40 0.16 -1.75
C GLU A 22 -4.39 -0.71 -1.00
N GLU A 23 -3.09 -0.42 -1.18
CA GLU A 23 -2.03 -1.18 -0.54
C GLU A 23 -2.23 -0.92 0.94
N LYS A 24 -3.00 -1.82 1.59
CA LYS A 24 -3.49 -1.65 2.95
C LYS A 24 -2.30 -1.26 3.80
N CYS A 25 -2.23 0.00 4.23
CA CYS A 25 -1.04 0.44 4.90
C CYS A 25 -0.96 -0.26 6.26
N MET A 26 -0.07 -1.24 6.34
CA MET A 26 0.07 -2.10 7.49
C MET A 26 1.53 -2.50 7.67
N ASP A 27 1.89 -2.76 8.91
CA ASP A 27 3.16 -3.40 9.22
C ASP A 27 3.05 -4.89 8.90
N ARG A 28 4.02 -5.40 8.14
CA ARG A 28 4.16 -6.83 7.82
C ARG A 28 5.08 -7.55 8.82
N TRP A 29 5.97 -6.82 9.46
CA TRP A 29 6.79 -7.35 10.56
C TRP A 29 6.05 -7.31 11.89
N GLU A 30 6.55 -8.10 12.84
CA GLU A 30 6.01 -8.10 14.20
C GLU A 30 6.12 -6.69 14.80
N GLU A 31 5.07 -6.26 15.50
CA GLU A 31 4.96 -4.93 16.08
C GLU A 31 6.17 -4.55 16.94
N ARG A 32 6.72 -5.53 17.68
CA ARG A 32 7.92 -5.35 18.51
C ARG A 32 9.13 -4.89 17.70
N PHE A 33 9.33 -5.46 16.51
CA PHE A 33 10.47 -5.09 15.65
C PHE A 33 10.28 -3.71 15.05
N CYS A 34 9.09 -3.40 14.52
CA CYS A 34 8.84 -2.08 13.95
C CYS A 34 8.93 -0.97 15.02
N LYS A 35 8.44 -1.22 16.24
CA LYS A 35 8.60 -0.30 17.38
C LYS A 35 10.07 -0.05 17.73
N MET A 36 10.85 -1.12 17.87
CA MET A 36 12.28 -1.00 18.15
C MET A 36 13.01 -0.14 17.09
N ILE A 37 12.70 -0.32 15.81
CA ILE A 37 13.28 0.49 14.71
C ILE A 37 12.85 1.96 14.83
N LYS A 38 11.59 2.23 15.13
CA LYS A 38 11.07 3.59 15.36
C LYS A 38 11.74 4.25 16.56
N ASP A 39 11.87 3.54 17.67
CA ASP A 39 12.47 4.03 18.91
C ASP A 39 13.96 4.34 18.73
N GLN A 40 14.64 3.61 17.83
CA GLN A 40 16.02 3.88 17.42
C GLN A 40 16.14 5.00 16.37
N ASN A 41 15.05 5.66 15.98
CA ASN A 41 14.98 6.62 14.87
C ASN A 41 15.56 6.05 13.55
N ALA A 42 15.42 4.74 13.36
CA ALA A 42 16.03 4.02 12.24
C ALA A 42 15.12 3.92 11.00
N CYS A 43 13.94 4.55 11.01
CA CYS A 43 12.97 4.47 9.91
C CYS A 43 13.44 5.12 8.59
N ALA A 44 14.43 6.03 8.63
CA ALA A 44 14.84 6.84 7.47
C ALA A 44 16.37 7.10 7.40
N ILE A 45 17.20 6.19 7.94
CA ILE A 45 18.67 6.37 7.96
C ILE A 45 19.28 6.40 6.54
N SER A 46 18.69 5.65 5.61
CA SER A 46 19.14 5.59 4.21
C SER A 46 17.97 5.33 3.27
N GLU A 47 18.14 5.59 1.97
CA GLU A 47 17.13 5.25 0.96
C GLU A 47 16.80 3.75 0.94
N VAL A 48 17.81 2.90 1.16
CA VAL A 48 17.63 1.45 1.23
C VAL A 48 16.74 1.09 2.42
N THR A 49 16.98 1.72 3.57
CA THR A 49 16.16 1.54 4.77
C THR A 49 14.72 2.02 4.55
N ILE A 50 14.52 3.16 3.89
CA ILE A 50 13.18 3.68 3.57
C ILE A 50 12.42 2.69 2.70
N ARG A 51 13.05 2.13 1.65
CA ARG A 51 12.43 1.09 0.80
C ARG A 51 12.06 -0.15 1.60
N ALA A 52 12.97 -0.63 2.46
CA ALA A 52 12.68 -1.78 3.33
C ALA A 52 11.53 -1.49 4.31
N MET A 53 11.49 -0.29 4.91
CA MET A 53 10.44 0.08 5.85
C MET A 53 9.09 0.32 5.17
N LYS A 54 9.06 0.81 3.93
CA LYS A 54 7.83 0.85 3.10
C LYS A 54 7.20 -0.52 2.91
N GLU A 55 8.01 -1.57 2.75
CA GLU A 55 7.47 -2.91 2.58
C GLU A 55 7.14 -3.60 3.91
N LYS A 56 7.90 -3.34 4.98
CA LYS A 56 7.85 -4.11 6.24
C LYS A 56 7.15 -3.42 7.40
N CYS A 57 7.38 -2.12 7.58
CA CYS A 57 6.91 -1.34 8.71
C CYS A 57 6.25 -0.03 8.26
N ALA A 58 5.45 -0.08 7.19
CA ALA A 58 4.91 1.10 6.52
C ALA A 58 4.09 1.98 7.47
N LYS A 59 3.27 1.36 8.32
CA LYS A 59 2.40 2.07 9.25
C LYS A 59 3.20 2.64 10.43
N THR A 60 4.06 1.83 11.03
CA THR A 60 4.85 2.25 12.22
C THR A 60 5.84 3.36 11.87
N CYS A 61 6.50 3.27 10.72
CA CYS A 61 7.46 4.26 10.23
C CYS A 61 6.81 5.40 9.43
N GLY A 62 5.50 5.36 9.16
CA GLY A 62 4.78 6.42 8.45
C GLY A 62 5.15 6.54 6.97
N HIS A 63 5.45 5.42 6.32
CA HIS A 63 5.77 5.34 4.90
C HIS A 63 4.63 4.80 4.02
N CYS A 64 3.40 4.79 4.55
CA CYS A 64 2.25 5.02 3.69
C CYS A 64 2.47 6.37 2.95
#